data_AF-A0A7W1DIV7-F1
#
_entry.id   AF-A0A7W1DIV7-F1
#
_cell.length_a   1.000
_cell.length_b   1.000
_cell.length_c   1.000
_cell.angle_alpha   90.00
_cell.angle_beta   90.00
_cell.angle_gamma   90.00
#
_symmetry.space_group_name_H-M   'P 1'
#
loop_
_entity.id
_entity.type
_entity.pdbx_description
1 polymer ?
#
loop_
_entity_poly.entity_id
_entity_poly.type
_entity_poly.pdbx_seq_one_letter_code
_entity_poly.pdbx_strand_id
1 'polypeptide(L)'
;MRAEQTVSEMVVESLARQAEAVSERTGHTFEDAFAEVLKTPAGSRLGELADGFHRHEKAAQWQAGLLADREAQRPAHLRELGGAEARDSWLGHYLEWAEGAAVREEYHAFLHERFASLRG
;
A
#
# COMPACT_ATOMS: atom_id res chain seq x y z
N MET A 1 -15.40 3.76 3.19
CA MET A 1 -16.04 2.43 3.19
C MET A 1 -17.43 2.59 3.78
N ARG A 2 -18.46 2.04 3.14
CA ARG A 2 -19.83 2.10 3.69
C ARG A 2 -19.99 0.99 4.74
N ALA A 3 -20.81 1.23 5.77
CA ALA A 3 -20.95 0.30 6.90
C ALA A 3 -21.41 -1.11 6.50
N GLU A 4 -22.26 -1.19 5.46
CA GLU A 4 -22.85 -2.44 4.97
C GLU A 4 -22.19 -2.96 3.69
N GLN A 5 -21.10 -2.32 3.23
CA GLN A 5 -20.40 -2.73 2.01
C GLN A 5 -19.77 -4.12 2.16
N THR A 6 -20.00 -4.97 1.17
CA THR A 6 -19.38 -6.30 1.08
C THR A 6 -17.95 -6.23 0.58
N VAL A 7 -17.15 -7.28 0.81
CA VAL A 7 -15.78 -7.39 0.27
C VAL A 7 -15.78 -7.28 -1.25
N SER A 8 -16.71 -7.95 -1.94
CA SER A 8 -16.81 -7.88 -3.41
C SER A 8 -17.04 -6.45 -3.89
N GLU A 9 -18.03 -5.75 -3.32
CA GLU A 9 -18.34 -4.35 -3.67
C GLU A 9 -17.15 -3.41 -3.39
N MET A 10 -16.49 -3.57 -2.24
CA MET A 10 -15.29 -2.79 -1.89
C MET A 10 -14.20 -2.98 -2.94
N VAL A 11 -13.96 -4.21 -3.38
CA VAL A 11 -12.93 -4.53 -4.35
C VAL A 11 -13.28 -3.97 -5.73
N VAL A 12 -14.51 -4.15 -6.20
CA VAL A 12 -14.99 -3.61 -7.48
C VAL A 12 -14.84 -2.08 -7.49
N GLU A 13 -15.24 -1.38 -6.42
CA GLU A 13 -15.06 0.07 -6.30
C GLU A 13 -13.58 0.49 -6.26
N SER A 14 -12.70 -0.34 -5.70
CA SER A 14 -11.25 -0.09 -5.69
C SER A 14 -10.64 -0.24 -7.09
N LEU A 15 -11.00 -1.31 -7.80
CA LEU A 15 -10.56 -1.56 -9.17
C LEU A 15 -11.08 -0.49 -10.13
N ALA A 16 -12.35 -0.08 -9.98
CA ALA A 16 -12.94 0.99 -10.79
C ALA A 16 -12.18 2.32 -10.61
N ARG A 17 -11.88 2.72 -9.37
CA ARG A 17 -11.10 3.94 -9.11
C ARG A 17 -9.67 3.86 -9.66
N GLN A 18 -9.05 2.69 -9.63
CA GLN A 18 -7.73 2.50 -10.25
C GLN A 18 -7.82 2.63 -11.78
N ALA A 19 -8.85 2.05 -12.40
CA ALA A 19 -9.06 2.14 -13.83
C ALA A 19 -9.37 3.57 -14.28
N GLU A 20 -10.14 4.33 -13.51
CA GLU A 20 -10.41 5.74 -13.74
C GLU A 20 -9.10 6.55 -13.74
N ALA A 21 -8.26 6.38 -12.71
CA ALA A 21 -6.96 7.06 -12.63
C ALA A 21 -6.00 6.66 -13.77
N VAL A 22 -6.06 5.40 -14.24
CA VAL A 22 -5.27 4.95 -15.40
C VAL A 22 -5.81 5.57 -16.68
N SER A 23 -7.12 5.54 -16.89
CA SER A 23 -7.82 6.12 -18.05
C SER A 23 -7.53 7.62 -18.18
N GLU A 24 -7.64 8.38 -17.09
CA GLU A 24 -7.32 9.82 -17.07
C GLU A 24 -5.85 10.10 -17.46
N ARG A 25 -4.92 9.22 -17.05
CA ARG A 25 -3.49 9.40 -17.30
C ARG A 25 -3.07 8.99 -18.72
N THR A 26 -3.67 7.95 -19.28
CA THR A 26 -3.27 7.39 -20.58
C THR A 26 -4.16 7.88 -21.73
N GLY A 27 -5.35 8.39 -21.43
CA GLY A 27 -6.39 8.69 -22.44
C GLY A 27 -7.08 7.45 -23.01
N HIS A 28 -6.80 6.25 -22.47
CA HIS A 28 -7.52 5.03 -22.84
C HIS A 28 -8.96 5.06 -22.34
N THR A 29 -9.83 4.24 -22.94
CA THR A 29 -11.18 4.04 -22.43
C THR A 29 -11.14 3.45 -21.02
N PHE A 30 -12.22 3.64 -20.25
CA PHE A 30 -12.33 3.04 -18.93
C PHE A 30 -12.21 1.51 -19.00
N GLU A 31 -12.81 0.88 -19.99
CA GLU A 31 -12.78 -0.57 -20.20
C GLU A 31 -11.37 -1.08 -20.47
N ASP A 32 -10.62 -0.40 -21.34
CA ASP A 32 -9.23 -0.74 -21.63
C ASP A 32 -8.35 -0.56 -20.39
N ALA A 33 -8.50 0.55 -19.67
CA ALA A 33 -7.79 0.82 -18.43
C ALA A 33 -8.14 -0.20 -17.33
N PHE A 34 -9.40 -0.61 -17.23
CA PHE A 34 -9.85 -1.63 -16.29
C PHE A 34 -9.23 -3.00 -16.60
N ALA A 35 -9.18 -3.37 -17.89
CA ALA A 35 -8.51 -4.58 -18.33
C ALA A 35 -6.99 -4.54 -18.06
N GLU A 36 -6.34 -3.38 -18.22
CA GLU A 36 -4.95 -3.18 -17.82
C GLU A 36 -4.73 -3.37 -16.32
N VAL A 37 -5.58 -2.76 -15.49
CA VAL A 37 -5.52 -2.90 -14.03
C VAL A 37 -5.65 -4.37 -13.63
N LEU A 38 -6.60 -5.11 -14.19
CA LEU A 38 -6.79 -6.53 -13.91
C LEU A 38 -5.59 -7.41 -14.31
N LYS A 39 -4.83 -7.02 -15.33
CA LYS A 39 -3.60 -7.74 -15.75
C LYS A 39 -2.44 -7.51 -14.79
N THR A 40 -2.50 -6.51 -13.90
CA THR A 40 -1.47 -6.32 -12.88
C THR A 40 -1.56 -7.40 -11.80
N PRO A 41 -0.45 -7.79 -11.16
CA PRO A 41 -0.49 -8.75 -10.04
C PRO A 41 -1.39 -8.31 -8.88
N ALA A 42 -1.48 -7.00 -8.63
CA ALA A 42 -2.37 -6.46 -7.60
C ALA A 42 -3.84 -6.53 -8.02
N GLY A 43 -4.15 -6.12 -9.25
CA GLY A 43 -5.50 -6.16 -9.79
C GLY A 43 -6.04 -7.59 -9.93
N SER A 44 -5.20 -8.54 -10.32
CA SER A 44 -5.56 -9.97 -10.38
C SER A 44 -5.91 -10.52 -9.00
N ARG A 45 -5.10 -10.25 -7.96
CA ARG A 45 -5.43 -10.66 -6.57
C ARG A 45 -6.70 -10.00 -6.05
N LEU A 46 -6.94 -8.76 -6.43
CA LEU A 46 -8.20 -8.09 -6.13
C LEU A 46 -9.36 -8.80 -6.83
N GLY A 47 -9.27 -9.09 -8.13
CA GLY A 47 -10.28 -9.88 -8.84
C GLY A 47 -10.60 -11.21 -8.14
N GLU A 48 -9.56 -11.98 -7.77
CA GLU A 48 -9.72 -13.22 -7.00
C GLU A 48 -10.43 -13.01 -5.65
N LEU A 49 -10.13 -11.90 -4.95
CA LEU A 49 -10.79 -11.57 -3.69
C LEU A 49 -12.26 -11.21 -3.89
N ALA A 50 -12.60 -10.52 -4.99
CA ALA A 50 -13.98 -10.15 -5.32
C ALA A 50 -14.86 -11.37 -5.60
N ASP A 51 -14.28 -12.42 -6.20
CA ASP A 51 -14.97 -13.68 -6.52
C ASP A 51 -14.77 -14.77 -5.45
N GLY A 52 -13.96 -14.49 -4.43
CA GLY A 52 -13.48 -15.46 -3.45
C GLY A 52 -14.49 -15.85 -2.38
N PHE A 53 -13.98 -16.58 -1.37
CA PHE A 53 -14.76 -17.08 -0.24
C PHE A 53 -15.42 -15.94 0.56
N HIS A 54 -14.67 -14.87 0.81
CA HIS A 54 -15.09 -13.75 1.65
C HIS A 54 -15.99 -12.72 0.93
N ARG A 55 -16.35 -12.95 -0.35
CA ARG A 55 -16.99 -11.94 -1.21
C ARG A 55 -18.27 -11.32 -0.63
N HIS A 56 -19.03 -12.08 0.16
CA HIS A 56 -20.30 -11.66 0.77
C HIS A 56 -20.15 -11.15 2.21
N GLU A 57 -18.95 -11.21 2.78
CA GLU A 57 -18.70 -10.68 4.12
C GLU A 57 -18.69 -9.16 4.11
N LYS A 58 -19.06 -8.54 5.23
CA LYS A 58 -18.91 -7.09 5.40
C LYS A 58 -17.44 -6.73 5.36
N ALA A 59 -17.06 -5.83 4.46
CA ALA A 59 -15.67 -5.43 4.23
C ALA A 59 -15.00 -4.93 5.51
N ALA A 60 -15.71 -4.14 6.33
CA ALA A 60 -15.19 -3.62 7.58
C ALA A 60 -14.85 -4.73 8.59
N GLN A 61 -15.69 -5.77 8.68
CA GLN A 61 -15.46 -6.90 9.60
C GLN A 61 -14.30 -7.76 9.12
N TRP A 62 -14.27 -8.08 7.82
CA TRP A 62 -13.20 -8.84 7.21
C TRP A 62 -11.84 -8.15 7.38
N GLN A 63 -11.75 -6.84 7.12
CA GLN A 63 -10.52 -6.07 7.32
C GLN A 63 -10.09 -6.00 8.79
N ALA A 64 -11.03 -5.82 9.72
CA ALA A 64 -10.73 -5.83 11.15
C ALA A 64 -10.13 -7.18 11.60
N GLY A 65 -10.66 -8.29 11.06
CA GLY A 65 -10.11 -9.63 11.25
C GLY A 65 -8.67 -9.74 10.77
N LEU A 66 -8.37 -9.29 9.55
CA LEU A 66 -7.00 -9.30 9.02
C LEU A 66 -6.00 -8.51 9.89
N LEU A 67 -6.42 -7.36 10.41
CA LEU A 67 -5.58 -6.55 11.30
C LEU A 67 -5.33 -7.26 12.64
N ALA A 68 -6.37 -7.85 13.21
CA ALA A 68 -6.27 -8.63 14.44
C ALA A 68 -5.35 -9.85 14.24
N ASP A 69 -5.50 -10.59 13.14
CA ASP A 69 -4.67 -11.74 12.80
C ASP A 69 -3.20 -11.34 12.60
N ARG A 70 -2.95 -10.21 11.95
CA ARG A 70 -1.60 -9.66 11.78
C ARG A 70 -0.98 -9.29 13.12
N GLU A 71 -1.74 -8.64 14.00
CA GLU A 71 -1.26 -8.29 15.34
C GLU A 71 -1.04 -9.54 16.21
N ALA A 72 -1.89 -10.56 16.09
CA ALA A 72 -1.74 -11.84 16.77
C ALA A 72 -0.43 -12.54 16.39
N GLN A 73 -0.06 -12.47 15.10
CA GLN A 73 1.17 -13.02 14.53
C GLN A 73 2.41 -12.15 14.75
N ARG A 74 2.28 -10.97 15.37
CA ARG A 74 3.42 -10.08 15.60
C ARG A 74 4.43 -10.72 16.55
N PRO A 75 5.72 -10.85 16.15
CA PRO A 75 6.79 -11.36 17.01
C PRO A 75 6.85 -10.61 18.34
N ALA A 76 7.10 -11.32 19.44
CA ALA A 76 7.12 -10.73 20.79
C ALA A 76 8.07 -9.52 20.91
N HIS A 77 9.26 -9.59 20.32
CA HIS A 77 10.21 -8.47 20.31
C HIS A 77 9.68 -7.23 19.57
N LEU A 78 8.87 -7.40 18.51
CA LEU A 78 8.23 -6.27 17.81
C LEU A 78 7.01 -5.73 18.56
N ARG A 79 6.43 -6.51 19.48
CA ARG A 79 5.40 -6.02 20.40
C ARG A 79 6.00 -5.13 21.48
N GLU A 80 7.15 -5.50 22.02
CA GLU A 80 7.91 -4.72 23.00
C GLU A 80 8.47 -3.42 22.40
N LEU A 81 8.93 -3.46 21.14
CA LEU A 81 9.36 -2.26 20.39
C LEU A 81 8.22 -1.32 19.98
N GLY A 82 6.96 -1.63 20.34
CA GLY A 82 5.80 -0.79 20.06
C GLY A 82 5.61 0.38 21.04
N GLY A 83 6.43 0.47 22.09
CA GLY A 83 6.48 1.63 22.97
C GLY A 83 7.12 2.83 22.28
N ALA A 84 6.66 4.05 22.58
CA ALA A 84 7.20 5.30 22.03
C ALA A 84 8.75 5.36 22.13
N GLU A 85 9.29 4.83 23.22
CA GLU A 85 10.72 4.76 23.54
C GLU A 85 11.54 3.90 22.57
N ALA A 86 10.94 2.85 21.98
CA ALA A 86 11.61 1.99 21.01
C ALA A 86 11.63 2.55 19.59
N ARG A 87 10.63 3.38 19.22
CA ARG A 87 10.66 4.16 17.97
C ARG A 87 11.74 5.23 18.01
N ASP A 88 11.92 5.88 19.15
CA ASP A 88 12.96 6.90 19.35
C ASP A 88 14.36 6.27 19.36
N SER A 89 14.51 5.07 19.94
CA SER A 89 15.77 4.30 19.91
C SER A 89 16.15 3.82 18.50
N TRP A 90 15.21 3.31 17.71
CA TRP A 90 15.49 2.88 16.34
C TRP A 90 15.85 4.06 15.42
N LEU A 91 15.13 5.18 15.53
CA LEU A 91 15.46 6.40 14.77
C LEU A 91 16.81 6.97 15.20
N GLY A 92 17.13 6.94 16.49
CA GLY A 92 18.43 7.35 17.02
C GLY A 92 19.58 6.52 16.45
N HIS A 93 19.48 5.19 16.50
CA HIS A 93 20.49 4.28 15.95
C HIS A 93 20.59 4.37 14.41
N TYR A 94 19.47 4.59 13.72
CA TYR A 94 19.48 4.84 12.27
C TYR A 94 20.19 6.14 11.90
N LEU A 95 19.95 7.22 12.65
CA LEU A 95 20.63 8.51 12.43
C LEU A 95 22.13 8.43 12.77
N GLU A 96 22.50 7.75 13.86
CA GLU A 96 23.90 7.50 14.24
C GLU A 96 24.66 6.69 13.17
N TRP A 97 24.03 5.63 12.64
CA TRP A 97 24.59 4.86 11.52
C TRP A 97 24.68 5.69 10.23
N ALA A 98 23.65 6.49 9.94
CA ALA A 98 23.63 7.37 8.77
C ALA A 98 24.67 8.51 8.88
N GLU A 99 25.02 8.95 10.08
CA GLU A 99 26.06 9.95 10.35
C GLU A 99 27.47 9.47 10.11
N GLY A 100 27.74 8.17 10.29
CA GLY A 100 29.05 7.56 9.97
C GLY A 100 29.26 7.27 8.48
N ALA A 101 28.21 7.18 7.67
CA ALA A 101 28.31 6.94 6.24
C ALA A 101 28.40 8.27 5.48
N ALA A 102 29.62 8.64 5.07
CA ALA A 102 29.95 9.78 4.21
C ALA A 102 29.42 9.64 2.76
N VAL A 103 28.16 9.20 2.58
CA VAL A 103 27.45 9.05 1.30
C VAL A 103 26.18 9.90 1.31
N ARG A 104 26.27 11.13 1.85
CA ARG A 104 25.14 12.06 1.88
C ARG A 104 25.13 13.04 0.72
N GLU A 105 26.28 13.49 0.23
CA GLU A 105 26.30 14.44 -0.89
C GLU A 105 25.90 13.76 -2.21
N GLU A 106 26.41 12.56 -2.48
CA GLU A 106 26.09 11.84 -3.72
C GLU A 106 24.64 11.32 -3.77
N TYR A 107 24.09 10.87 -2.63
CA TYR A 107 22.70 10.40 -2.56
C TYR A 107 21.68 11.54 -2.68
N HIS A 108 21.91 12.67 -2.01
CA HIS A 108 21.04 13.83 -2.16
C HIS A 108 21.18 14.48 -3.55
N ALA A 109 22.38 14.50 -4.14
CA ALA A 109 22.58 14.93 -5.52
C ALA A 109 21.85 14.02 -6.52
N PHE A 110 21.94 12.70 -6.36
CA PHE A 110 21.22 11.72 -7.20
C PHE A 110 19.69 11.88 -7.10
N LEU A 111 19.16 12.11 -5.89
CA LEU A 111 17.73 12.36 -5.72
C LEU A 111 17.30 13.71 -6.32
N HIS A 112 18.12 14.75 -6.19
CA HIS A 112 17.80 16.06 -6.75
C HIS A 112 17.81 16.04 -8.29
N GLU A 113 18.76 15.34 -8.91
CA GLU A 113 18.84 15.14 -10.36
C GLU A 113 17.64 14.33 -10.88
N ARG A 114 17.25 13.25 -10.17
CA ARG A 114 16.16 12.37 -10.58
C ARG A 114 14.75 12.99 -10.44
N PHE A 115 14.57 13.94 -9.51
CA PHE A 115 13.29 14.62 -9.32
C PHE A 115 13.19 15.99 -10.02
N ALA A 116 14.31 16.59 -10.43
CA ALA A 116 14.28 17.79 -11.26
C ALA A 116 13.74 17.51 -12.68
N SER A 117 13.96 16.32 -13.23
CA SER A 117 13.44 15.92 -14.56
C SER A 117 11.95 15.56 -14.59
N LEU A 118 11.27 15.52 -13.45
CA LEU A 118 9.83 15.22 -13.36
C LEU A 118 8.95 16.47 -13.18
N ARG A 119 9.56 17.67 -13.22
CA ARG A 119 8.86 18.95 -13.34
C ARG A 119 9.37 19.67 -14.59
N GLY A 120 9.10 19.07 -15.75
CA GLY A 120 9.26 19.65 -17.09
C GLY A 120 8.08 19.24 -17.94
#